data_AF-A0A955VZS0-F1
#
_entry.id   AF-A0A955VZS0-F1
#
_cell.length_a   1.000
_cell.length_b   1.000
_cell.length_c   1.000
_cell.angle_alpha   90.00
_cell.angle_beta   90.00
_cell.angle_gamma   90.00
#
_symmetry.space_group_name_H-M   'P 1'
#
loop_
_entity.id
_entity.type
_entity.pdbx_description
1 polymer ?
#
loop_
_entity_poly.entity_id
_entity_poly.type
_entity_poly.pdbx_seq_one_letter_code
_entity_poly.pdbx_strand_id
1 'polypeptide(L)'
;PAPPPPPPPSLPGCVADRLVRSGPAVFVVARCGEPAQREVFLLDTSGAQERFERLGPLTGESRCGDHQIEVAVGDDGSTKRWIRIAPGATRAAILLPPLLAPDGARAVWTGEALLVAAPLTDEIVMRRFGCVAGTLARTDV
;
A
#
# COMPACT_ATOMS: atom_id res chain seq x y z
N PRO A 1 20.62 -33.03 -15.84
CA PRO A 1 19.39 -32.22 -15.98
C PRO A 1 19.12 -31.43 -14.69
N ALA A 2 19.07 -30.10 -14.78
CA ALA A 2 18.63 -29.28 -13.65
C ALA A 2 17.11 -29.50 -13.42
N PRO A 3 16.65 -29.51 -12.16
CA PRO A 3 15.22 -29.56 -11.87
C PRO A 3 14.51 -28.34 -12.47
N PRO A 4 13.25 -28.47 -12.93
CA PRO A 4 12.48 -27.33 -13.39
C PRO A 4 12.32 -26.30 -12.25
N PRO A 5 12.26 -24.99 -12.58
CA PRO A 5 12.03 -23.97 -11.57
C PRO A 5 10.68 -24.23 -10.88
N PRO A 6 10.57 -23.93 -9.58
CA PRO A 6 9.30 -24.05 -8.87
C PRO A 6 8.25 -23.13 -9.54
N PRO A 7 6.95 -23.51 -9.50
CA PRO A 7 5.89 -22.64 -9.98
C PRO A 7 5.91 -21.31 -9.21
N PRO A 8 5.51 -20.20 -9.86
CA PRO A 8 5.43 -18.92 -9.17
C PRO A 8 4.46 -19.05 -7.99
N PRO A 9 4.75 -18.36 -6.87
CA PRO A 9 3.83 -18.38 -5.74
C PRO A 9 2.47 -17.85 -6.19
N SER A 10 1.40 -18.55 -5.81
CA SER A 10 0.03 -18.14 -6.09
C SER A 10 -0.62 -17.57 -4.83
N LEU A 11 -1.52 -16.61 -5.00
CA LEU A 11 -2.34 -16.09 -3.90
C LEU A 11 -3.67 -16.87 -3.90
N PRO A 12 -3.84 -17.89 -3.03
CA PRO A 12 -5.01 -18.75 -3.08
C PRO A 12 -6.29 -17.95 -2.78
N GLY A 13 -7.26 -17.99 -3.71
CA GLY A 13 -8.54 -17.29 -3.57
C GLY A 13 -8.47 -15.77 -3.76
N CYS A 14 -7.34 -15.24 -4.25
CA CYS A 14 -7.14 -13.81 -4.46
C CYS A 14 -6.67 -13.51 -5.88
N VAL A 15 -7.07 -12.35 -6.40
CA VAL A 15 -6.54 -11.79 -7.63
C VAL A 15 -5.61 -10.65 -7.28
N ALA A 16 -4.32 -10.80 -7.60
CA ALA A 16 -3.34 -9.73 -7.45
C ALA A 16 -3.79 -8.49 -8.24
N ASP A 17 -3.89 -7.35 -7.57
CA ASP A 17 -4.26 -6.09 -8.19
C ASP A 17 -2.98 -5.35 -8.60
N ARG A 18 -2.09 -5.05 -7.64
CA ARG A 18 -0.83 -4.32 -7.88
C ARG A 18 0.29 -4.70 -6.93
N LEU A 19 1.53 -4.45 -7.39
CA LEU A 19 2.74 -4.45 -6.57
C LEU A 19 3.08 -3.02 -6.13
N VAL A 20 3.52 -2.88 -4.88
CA VAL A 20 4.00 -1.63 -4.29
C VAL A 20 5.40 -1.87 -3.75
N ARG A 21 6.36 -1.05 -4.17
CA ARG A 21 7.72 -1.10 -3.62
C ARG A 21 7.90 0.03 -2.63
N SER A 22 8.30 -0.31 -1.41
CA SER A 22 8.56 0.63 -0.32
C SER A 22 9.89 0.30 0.33
N GLY A 23 10.94 1.02 -0.06
CA GLY A 23 12.32 0.69 0.33
C GLY A 23 12.69 -0.73 -0.12
N PRO A 24 13.20 -1.60 0.78
CA PRO A 24 13.53 -2.98 0.45
C PRO A 24 12.29 -3.89 0.37
N ALA A 25 11.15 -3.48 0.92
CA ALA A 25 9.95 -4.28 0.97
C ALA A 25 9.13 -4.18 -0.33
N VAL A 26 8.55 -5.30 -0.74
CA VAL A 26 7.58 -5.36 -1.83
C VAL A 26 6.26 -5.87 -1.26
N PHE A 27 5.21 -5.07 -1.39
CA PHE A 27 3.87 -5.43 -0.99
C PHE A 27 3.04 -5.80 -2.21
N VAL A 28 2.21 -6.82 -2.08
CA VAL A 28 1.18 -7.15 -3.05
C VAL A 28 -0.16 -6.76 -2.44
N VAL A 29 -0.90 -5.89 -3.14
CA VAL A 29 -2.30 -5.66 -2.82
C VAL A 29 -3.12 -6.54 -3.75
N ALA A 30 -3.96 -7.38 -3.16
CA ALA A 30 -4.82 -8.30 -3.86
C ALA A 30 -6.27 -8.10 -3.45
N ARG A 31 -7.19 -8.55 -4.29
CA ARG A 31 -8.62 -8.63 -3.99
C ARG A 31 -8.97 -10.09 -3.69
N CYS A 32 -9.48 -10.36 -2.50
CA CYS A 32 -9.78 -11.71 -2.02
C CYS A 32 -11.26 -11.83 -1.66
N GLY A 33 -11.86 -13.00 -1.90
CA GLY A 33 -13.23 -13.33 -1.48
C GLY A 33 -14.36 -12.61 -2.24
N GLU A 34 -15.59 -12.81 -1.75
CA GLU A 34 -16.82 -12.18 -2.24
C GLU A 34 -17.68 -11.73 -1.03
N PRO A 35 -17.95 -10.41 -0.85
CA PRO A 35 -17.47 -9.30 -1.66
C PRO A 35 -15.93 -9.16 -1.59
N ALA A 36 -15.34 -8.71 -2.68
CA ALA A 36 -13.88 -8.60 -2.81
C ALA A 36 -13.30 -7.60 -1.79
N GLN A 37 -12.50 -8.10 -0.85
CA GLN A 37 -11.79 -7.30 0.13
C GLN A 37 -10.34 -7.07 -0.32
N ARG A 38 -9.80 -5.88 -0.03
CA ARG A 38 -8.39 -5.56 -0.32
C ARG A 38 -7.51 -6.10 0.78
N GLU A 39 -6.62 -6.99 0.39
CA GLU A 39 -5.67 -7.65 1.27
C GLU A 39 -4.25 -7.31 0.89
N VAL A 40 -3.39 -7.16 1.91
CA VAL A 40 -1.99 -6.84 1.74
C VAL A 40 -1.13 -8.05 2.11
N PHE A 41 -0.21 -8.37 1.22
CA PHE A 41 0.77 -9.42 1.39
C PHE A 41 2.17 -8.82 1.32
N LEU A 42 3.09 -9.27 2.18
CA LEU A 42 4.52 -9.02 2.02
C LEU A 42 5.09 -10.10 1.10
N LEU A 43 5.75 -9.69 0.02
CA LEU A 43 6.55 -10.58 -0.82
C LEU A 43 7.96 -10.67 -0.23
N ASP A 44 8.28 -11.81 0.35
CA ASP A 44 9.63 -12.14 0.79
C ASP A 44 10.41 -12.79 -0.36
N THR A 45 11.48 -12.12 -0.79
CA THR A 45 12.41 -12.59 -1.83
C THR A 45 13.79 -12.94 -1.27
N SER A 46 13.95 -13.02 0.06
CA SER A 46 15.24 -13.28 0.70
C SER A 46 15.66 -14.75 0.66
N GLY A 47 14.70 -15.66 0.48
CA GLY A 47 14.93 -17.11 0.35
C GLY A 47 15.10 -17.59 -1.10
N ALA A 48 15.39 -18.89 -1.26
CA ALA A 48 15.47 -19.55 -2.57
C ALA A 48 14.11 -19.63 -3.31
N GLN A 49 13.00 -19.33 -2.62
CA GLN A 49 11.66 -19.28 -3.18
C GLN A 49 10.96 -18.01 -2.68
N GLU A 50 10.25 -17.35 -3.60
CA GLU A 50 9.36 -16.25 -3.28
C GLU A 50 8.20 -16.73 -2.40
N ARG A 51 7.92 -16.00 -1.32
CA ARG A 51 6.82 -16.32 -0.38
C ARG A 51 5.96 -15.09 -0.15
N PHE A 52 4.65 -15.33 -0.05
CA PHE A 52 3.69 -14.30 0.35
C PHE A 52 3.32 -14.50 1.82
N GLU A 53 3.65 -13.52 2.66
CA GLU A 53 3.11 -13.44 4.01
C GLU A 53 1.86 -12.56 3.99
N ARG A 54 0.71 -13.13 4.38
CA ARG A 54 -0.53 -12.37 4.53
C ARG A 54 -0.42 -11.44 5.75
N LEU A 55 -0.54 -10.14 5.51
CA LEU A 55 -0.55 -9.13 6.58
C LEU A 55 -1.98 -8.79 7.05
N GLY A 56 -2.96 -8.94 6.16
CA GLY A 56 -4.38 -8.71 6.43
C GLY A 56 -4.99 -7.61 5.55
N PRO A 57 -6.26 -7.25 5.78
CA PRO A 57 -6.93 -6.21 5.02
C PRO A 57 -6.44 -4.80 5.40
N LEU A 58 -6.61 -3.83 4.50
CA LEU A 58 -6.37 -2.40 4.82
C LEU A 58 -7.47 -1.91 5.77
N THR A 59 -7.09 -1.32 6.92
CA THR A 59 -8.08 -0.81 7.90
C THR A 59 -8.61 0.59 7.55
N GLY A 60 -7.95 1.28 6.62
CA GLY A 60 -8.24 2.68 6.31
C GLY A 60 -7.61 3.67 7.30
N GLU A 61 -6.81 3.21 8.24
CA GLU A 61 -6.03 4.09 9.13
C GLU A 61 -4.63 4.34 8.59
N SER A 62 -4.18 5.57 8.77
CA SER A 62 -2.84 6.01 8.44
C SER A 62 -2.32 6.97 9.50
N ARG A 63 -1.01 6.92 9.75
CA ARG A 63 -0.30 7.89 10.58
C ARG A 63 1.00 8.30 9.90
N CYS A 64 1.60 9.38 10.36
CA CYS A 64 2.87 9.85 9.85
C CYS A 64 3.76 10.33 11.00
N GLY A 65 5.07 10.34 10.77
CA GLY A 65 6.10 10.78 11.72
C GLY A 65 7.47 10.50 11.12
N ASP A 66 8.54 11.14 11.59
CA ASP A 66 9.93 10.86 11.19
C ASP A 66 10.15 10.57 9.69
N HIS A 67 9.65 11.44 8.82
CA HIS A 67 9.77 11.32 7.37
C HIS A 67 9.18 10.04 6.74
N GLN A 68 8.25 9.39 7.42
CA GLN A 68 7.56 8.18 6.95
C GLN A 68 6.04 8.31 7.11
N ILE A 69 5.32 7.60 6.24
CA ILE A 69 3.90 7.31 6.39
C ILE A 69 3.78 5.85 6.81
N GLU A 70 2.90 5.57 7.76
CA GLU A 70 2.53 4.22 8.13
C GLU A 70 1.04 4.01 7.89
N VAL A 71 0.68 2.86 7.30
CA VAL A 71 -0.71 2.44 7.08
C VAL A 71 -0.98 1.17 7.86
N ALA A 72 -2.16 1.09 8.47
CA ALA A 72 -2.53 -0.07 9.25
C ALA A 72 -3.18 -1.15 8.36
N VAL A 73 -2.78 -2.39 8.62
CA VAL A 73 -3.40 -3.61 8.09
C VAL A 73 -3.75 -4.55 9.23
N GLY A 74 -4.79 -5.34 9.04
CA GLY A 74 -5.28 -6.32 10.00
C GLY A 74 -6.80 -6.33 10.07
N ASP A 75 -7.34 -7.38 10.65
CA ASP A 75 -8.78 -7.53 10.83
C ASP A 75 -9.29 -6.65 11.98
N ASP A 76 -10.55 -6.23 11.91
CA ASP A 76 -11.20 -5.48 12.98
C ASP A 76 -11.16 -6.27 14.30
N GLY A 77 -10.56 -5.67 15.34
CA GLY A 77 -10.39 -6.30 16.66
C GLY A 77 -9.13 -7.15 16.83
N SER A 78 -8.30 -7.31 15.78
CA SER A 78 -6.98 -7.96 15.87
C SER A 78 -5.85 -6.93 16.11
N THR A 79 -4.65 -7.43 16.42
CA THR A 79 -3.45 -6.57 16.51
C THR A 79 -3.12 -6.00 15.15
N LYS A 80 -3.35 -4.69 14.97
CA LYS A 80 -2.97 -3.95 13.77
C LYS A 80 -1.47 -4.04 13.52
N ARG A 81 -1.09 -4.33 12.29
CA ARG A 81 0.29 -4.22 11.81
C ARG A 81 0.43 -2.91 11.04
N TRP A 82 1.54 -2.20 11.26
CA TRP A 82 1.82 -0.95 10.56
C TRP A 82 2.83 -1.19 9.45
N ILE A 83 2.44 -0.88 8.22
CA ILE A 83 3.30 -0.95 7.05
C ILE A 83 3.88 0.44 6.80
N ARG A 84 5.20 0.51 6.64
CA ARG A 84 5.90 1.74 6.29
C ARG A 84 5.91 2.00 4.79
N ILE A 85 5.53 3.21 4.42
CA ILE A 85 5.66 3.76 3.07
C ILE A 85 6.87 4.69 3.07
N ALA A 86 7.98 4.20 2.49
CA ALA A 86 9.23 4.92 2.39
C ALA A 86 9.12 6.08 1.37
N PRO A 87 9.97 7.12 1.49
CA PRO A 87 10.10 8.14 0.46
C PRO A 87 10.37 7.53 -0.92
N GLY A 88 9.72 8.07 -1.95
CA GLY A 88 9.84 7.56 -3.32
C GLY A 88 9.12 6.24 -3.59
N ALA A 89 8.33 5.73 -2.63
CA ALA A 89 7.50 4.55 -2.85
C ALA A 89 6.57 4.76 -4.05
N THR A 90 6.71 3.90 -5.05
CA THR A 90 5.89 3.97 -6.27
C THR A 90 4.55 3.32 -6.01
N ARG A 91 3.47 3.90 -6.57
CA ARG A 91 2.10 3.38 -6.44
C ARG A 91 1.61 3.30 -4.99
N ALA A 92 2.15 4.09 -4.08
CA ALA A 92 1.74 4.15 -2.68
C ALA A 92 0.24 4.43 -2.50
N ALA A 93 -0.39 5.11 -3.47
CA ALA A 93 -1.83 5.38 -3.51
C ALA A 93 -2.71 4.17 -3.19
N ILE A 94 -2.31 2.96 -3.60
CA ILE A 94 -3.13 1.76 -3.40
C ILE A 94 -3.19 1.30 -1.94
N LEU A 95 -2.17 1.65 -1.14
CA LEU A 95 -2.12 1.35 0.29
C LEU A 95 -2.77 2.44 1.14
N LEU A 96 -3.08 3.59 0.54
CA LEU A 96 -3.63 4.71 1.26
C LEU A 96 -5.15 4.59 1.37
N PRO A 97 -5.74 5.11 2.47
CA PRO A 97 -7.18 5.25 2.58
C PRO A 97 -7.78 6.04 1.42
N PRO A 98 -9.01 5.72 0.94
CA PRO A 98 -9.66 6.43 -0.16
C PRO A 98 -9.79 7.94 0.05
N LEU A 99 -9.90 8.38 1.31
CA LEU A 99 -9.94 9.79 1.68
C LEU A 99 -8.65 10.54 1.30
N LEU A 100 -7.51 9.87 1.35
CA LEU A 100 -6.20 10.43 0.97
C LEU A 100 -5.91 10.21 -0.52
N ALA A 101 -6.14 8.99 -1.01
CA ALA A 101 -5.92 8.62 -2.41
C ALA A 101 -7.14 7.84 -2.93
N PRO A 102 -8.07 8.49 -3.65
CA PRO A 102 -9.23 7.81 -4.22
C PRO A 102 -8.80 6.83 -5.31
N ASP A 103 -9.74 5.98 -5.75
CA ASP A 103 -9.47 5.02 -6.82
C ASP A 103 -8.97 5.72 -8.10
N GLY A 104 -7.96 5.11 -8.73
CA GLY A 104 -7.29 5.68 -9.89
C GLY A 104 -6.25 6.76 -9.57
N ALA A 105 -6.12 7.21 -8.32
CA ALA A 105 -5.11 8.19 -7.94
C ALA A 105 -3.68 7.62 -8.03
N ARG A 106 -2.73 8.53 -8.20
CA ARG A 106 -1.31 8.29 -8.01
C ARG A 106 -0.84 9.12 -6.83
N ALA A 107 0.00 8.51 -5.99
CA ALA A 107 0.54 9.18 -4.83
C ALA A 107 2.01 8.89 -4.68
N VAL A 108 2.75 9.91 -4.24
CA VAL A 108 4.19 9.86 -3.94
C VAL A 108 4.41 10.51 -2.59
N TRP A 109 5.08 9.78 -1.70
CA TRP A 109 5.59 10.33 -0.44
C TRP A 109 7.00 10.88 -0.68
N THR A 110 7.22 12.16 -0.35
CA THR A 110 8.52 12.81 -0.54
C THR A 110 9.45 12.72 0.68
N GLY A 111 8.96 12.20 1.81
CA GLY A 111 9.61 12.34 3.11
C GLY A 111 9.11 13.55 3.90
N GLU A 112 8.40 14.48 3.28
CA GLU A 112 7.84 15.67 3.95
C GLU A 112 6.36 15.86 3.65
N ALA A 113 5.96 15.57 2.41
CA ALA A 113 4.60 15.71 1.95
C ALA A 113 4.19 14.52 1.09
N LEU A 114 2.90 14.19 1.18
CA LEU A 114 2.26 13.26 0.28
C LEU A 114 1.64 14.07 -0.85
N LEU A 115 2.13 13.86 -2.06
CA LEU A 115 1.58 14.44 -3.27
C LEU A 115 0.62 13.43 -3.89
N VAL A 116 -0.63 13.83 -4.09
CA VAL A 116 -1.68 12.98 -4.68
C VAL A 116 -2.21 13.65 -5.94
N ALA A 117 -2.14 12.94 -7.05
CA ALA A 117 -2.81 13.29 -8.30
C ALA A 117 -3.99 12.34 -8.49
N ALA A 118 -5.21 12.87 -8.53
CA ALA A 118 -6.42 12.09 -8.69
C ALA A 118 -7.23 12.58 -9.90
N PRO A 119 -7.81 11.66 -10.70
CA PRO A 119 -8.73 12.05 -11.75
C PRO A 119 -10.02 12.62 -11.12
N LEU A 120 -10.50 13.73 -11.65
CA LEU A 120 -11.81 14.32 -11.34
C LEU A 120 -12.47 14.66 -12.67
N THR A 121 -13.47 13.86 -13.05
CA THR A 121 -14.15 13.93 -14.36
C THR A 121 -13.16 13.91 -15.53
N ASP A 122 -12.84 15.06 -16.07
CA ASP A 122 -12.01 15.37 -17.24
C ASP A 122 -10.69 16.05 -16.87
N GLU A 123 -10.44 16.29 -15.58
CA GLU A 123 -9.26 16.97 -15.06
C GLU A 123 -8.44 16.08 -14.11
N ILE A 124 -7.21 16.50 -13.83
CA ILE A 124 -6.38 15.92 -12.78
C ILE A 124 -6.23 16.95 -11.68
N VAL A 125 -6.72 16.62 -10.48
CA VAL A 125 -6.55 17.45 -9.29
C VAL A 125 -5.31 16.99 -8.55
N MET A 126 -4.44 17.94 -8.22
CA MET A 126 -3.31 17.73 -7.32
C MET A 126 -3.64 18.19 -5.91
N ARG A 127 -3.28 17.37 -4.93
CA ARG A 127 -3.41 17.68 -3.49
C ARG A 127 -2.08 17.44 -2.79
N ARG A 128 -1.80 18.25 -1.77
CA ARG A 128 -0.60 18.11 -0.93
C ARG A 128 -1.03 17.88 0.51
N PHE A 129 -0.65 16.73 1.07
CA PHE A 129 -0.84 16.45 2.49
C PHE A 129 0.47 16.56 3.24
N GLY A 130 0.48 17.31 4.35
CA GLY A 130 1.60 17.37 5.29
C GLY A 130 1.32 16.53 6.53
N CYS A 131 2.37 16.18 7.27
CA CYS A 131 2.20 15.54 8.57
C CYS A 131 1.94 16.58 9.67
N VAL A 132 0.74 16.56 10.24
CA VAL A 132 0.31 17.49 11.30
C VAL A 132 -0.15 16.66 12.49
N ALA A 133 0.53 16.80 13.63
CA ALA A 133 0.24 16.05 14.86
C ALA A 133 0.08 14.53 14.64
N GLY A 134 0.97 13.93 13.83
CA GLY A 134 0.97 12.50 13.54
C GLY A 134 -0.06 12.04 12.49
N THR A 135 -0.80 12.97 11.89
CA THR A 135 -1.86 12.68 10.90
C THR A 135 -1.58 13.39 9.58
N LEU A 136 -1.94 12.76 8.46
CA LEU A 136 -1.88 13.40 7.14
C LEU A 136 -3.04 14.38 6.98
N ALA A 137 -2.73 15.67 6.91
CA ALA A 137 -3.69 16.75 6.73
C ALA A 137 -3.42 17.49 5.42
N ARG A 138 -4.48 17.97 4.76
CA ARG A 138 -4.36 18.76 3.52
C ARG A 138 -3.69 20.11 3.81
N THR A 139 -2.77 20.52 2.94
CA THR A 139 -1.91 21.72 3.14
C THR A 139 -1.74 22.59 1.89
N ASP A 140 -2.38 22.24 0.78
CA ASP A 140 -2.46 23.03 -0.46
C ASP A 140 -3.62 24.04 -0.46
N VAL A 141 -3.98 24.55 0.73
CA VAL A 141 -5.05 25.55 0.93
C VAL A 141 -4.49 26.95 1.10
#